data_AF-A0AB33KYY0-F1
#
_entry.id   AF-A0AB33KYY0-F1
#
_cell.length_a   1.000
_cell.length_b   1.000
_cell.length_c   1.000
_cell.angle_alpha   90.00
_cell.angle_beta   90.00
_cell.angle_gamma   90.00
#
_symmetry.space_group_name_H-M   'P 1'
#
loop_
_entity.id
_entity.type
_entity.pdbx_description
1 polymer ?
#
loop_
_entity_poly.entity_id
_entity_poly.type
_entity_poly.pdbx_seq_one_letter_code
_entity_poly.pdbx_strand_id
1 'polypeptide(L)'
;MKYLNIIIIAILFGGCSSTRNLEKIENHEVVFLLYEKSEFIKKSKFSLMNGVSYYYQFNNKKGEKSDFFLTYTDYDDLTDLEKDIRKKIKFKINKSFLKANKNRIITNDLINQFGVNRIRRILYNARTIFFIDKDEIKGGEVLVRQVKYSYFSEE
;
A
#
# COMPACT_ATOMS: atom_id res chain seq x y z
N MET A 1 0.67 -42.95 22.64
CA MET A 1 0.99 -42.42 21.30
C MET A 1 -0.24 -41.83 20.57
N LYS A 2 -1.02 -40.94 21.22
CA LYS A 2 -2.19 -40.28 20.56
C LYS A 2 -2.06 -38.76 20.44
N TYR A 3 -1.13 -38.15 21.19
CA TYR A 3 -0.89 -36.70 21.17
C TYR A 3 0.21 -36.28 20.17
N LEU A 4 1.03 -37.22 19.67
CA LEU A 4 2.10 -36.92 18.71
C LEU A 4 1.54 -36.49 17.33
N ASN A 5 0.37 -37.03 16.94
CA ASN A 5 -0.26 -36.73 15.66
C ASN A 5 -0.98 -35.37 15.62
N ILE A 6 -1.34 -34.79 16.77
CA ILE A 6 -2.03 -33.49 16.83
C ILE A 6 -1.03 -32.34 16.64
N ILE A 7 0.21 -32.49 17.10
CA ILE A 7 1.27 -31.49 16.96
C ILE A 7 1.71 -31.36 15.50
N ILE A 8 1.74 -32.45 14.73
CA ILE A 8 2.14 -32.45 13.31
C ILE A 8 1.12 -31.72 12.42
N ILE A 9 -0.18 -31.80 12.73
CA ILE A 9 -1.22 -31.10 11.96
C ILE A 9 -1.20 -29.59 12.24
N ALA A 10 -0.88 -29.17 13.46
CA ALA A 10 -0.74 -27.73 13.78
C ALA A 10 0.48 -27.09 13.10
N ILE A 11 1.56 -27.84 12.88
CA ILE A 11 2.78 -27.35 12.21
C ILE A 11 2.57 -27.21 10.68
N LEU A 12 1.70 -28.02 10.07
CA LEU A 12 1.43 -27.97 8.62
C LEU A 12 0.54 -26.79 8.18
N PHE A 13 -0.26 -26.22 9.09
CA PHE A 13 -1.02 -24.99 8.82
C PHE A 13 -0.36 -23.72 9.38
N GLY A 14 0.79 -23.86 10.06
CA GLY A 14 1.43 -22.80 10.83
C GLY A 14 2.52 -21.97 10.12
N GLY A 15 2.85 -22.22 8.85
CA GLY A 15 3.99 -21.54 8.23
C GLY A 15 3.94 -21.35 6.72
N CYS A 16 4.29 -20.15 6.26
CA CYS A 16 4.62 -19.75 4.87
C CYS A 16 3.48 -19.36 3.91
N SER A 17 2.51 -18.55 4.37
CA SER A 17 1.68 -17.79 3.41
C SER A 17 2.34 -16.48 2.95
N SER A 18 3.14 -15.82 3.79
CA SER A 18 3.50 -14.40 3.58
C SER A 18 4.79 -14.15 2.80
N THR A 19 5.82 -14.99 2.92
CA THR A 19 7.06 -14.91 2.12
C THR A 19 6.80 -15.14 0.64
N ARG A 20 5.99 -16.13 0.29
CA ARG A 20 5.54 -16.38 -1.09
C ARG A 20 4.71 -15.25 -1.70
N ASN A 21 4.15 -14.36 -0.87
CA ASN A 21 3.34 -13.24 -1.37
C ASN A 21 4.21 -12.06 -1.81
N LEU A 22 5.31 -11.79 -1.09
CA LEU A 22 6.17 -10.66 -1.45
C LEU A 22 6.99 -10.91 -2.72
N GLU A 23 7.50 -12.13 -2.90
CA GLU A 23 8.20 -12.55 -4.12
C GLU A 23 7.31 -12.42 -5.37
N LYS A 24 6.00 -12.63 -5.21
CA LYS A 24 5.01 -12.43 -6.28
C LYS A 24 4.76 -10.97 -6.60
N ILE A 25 5.15 -10.02 -5.75
CA ILE A 25 4.92 -8.58 -5.95
C ILE A 25 6.22 -7.89 -6.41
N GLU A 26 7.38 -8.35 -5.94
CA GLU A 26 8.70 -7.72 -6.15
C GLU A 26 9.07 -7.43 -7.61
N ASN A 27 8.57 -8.22 -8.55
CA ASN A 27 8.89 -8.09 -9.98
C ASN A 27 7.73 -7.54 -10.84
N HIS A 28 6.67 -7.01 -10.22
CA HIS A 28 5.51 -6.49 -10.99
C HIS A 28 5.65 -4.99 -11.26
N GLU A 29 5.37 -4.59 -12.51
CA GLU A 29 5.33 -3.17 -12.89
C GLU A 29 4.21 -2.40 -12.16
N VAL A 30 3.12 -3.10 -11.81
CA VAL A 30 1.96 -2.53 -11.12
C VAL A 30 1.85 -3.13 -9.73
N VAL A 31 1.87 -2.27 -8.72
CA VAL A 31 1.79 -2.66 -7.31
C VAL A 31 0.56 -2.05 -6.66
N PHE A 32 -0.17 -2.85 -5.88
CA PHE A 32 -1.26 -2.38 -5.05
C PHE A 32 -0.83 -2.32 -3.59
N LEU A 33 -1.12 -1.22 -2.92
CA LEU A 33 -0.89 -1.04 -1.49
C LEU A 33 -2.20 -0.72 -0.78
N LEU A 34 -2.52 -1.50 0.23
CA LEU A 34 -3.68 -1.32 1.09
C LEU A 34 -3.24 -0.67 2.40
N TYR A 35 -3.67 0.58 2.59
CA TYR A 35 -3.48 1.32 3.81
C TYR A 35 -4.55 1.00 4.84
N GLU A 36 -4.08 0.77 6.05
CA GLU A 36 -4.90 0.71 7.25
C GLU A 36 -4.29 1.63 8.30
N LYS A 37 -5.15 2.36 9.03
CA LYS A 37 -4.69 3.25 10.08
C LYS A 37 -3.88 2.47 11.12
N SER A 38 -2.69 2.96 11.45
CA SER A 38 -1.84 2.40 12.50
C SER A 38 -1.00 3.51 13.14
N GLU A 39 -0.42 3.24 14.31
CA GLU A 39 0.45 4.19 15.01
C GLU A 39 1.69 4.60 14.19
N PHE A 40 2.12 3.76 13.25
CA PHE A 40 3.31 3.98 12.43
C PHE A 40 3.01 4.65 11.09
N ILE A 41 1.74 4.82 10.72
CA ILE A 41 1.38 5.40 9.41
C ILE A 41 0.49 6.61 9.60
N LYS A 42 1.00 7.78 9.20
CA LYS A 42 0.29 9.06 9.28
C LYS A 42 -0.36 9.39 7.95
N LYS A 43 -1.61 9.85 7.99
CA LYS A 43 -2.34 10.39 6.84
C LYS A 43 -2.60 11.87 7.08
N SER A 44 -2.24 12.69 6.11
CA SER A 44 -2.59 14.12 6.07
C SER A 44 -3.39 14.42 4.81
N LYS A 45 -4.43 15.24 4.95
CA LYS A 45 -5.23 15.73 3.82
C LYS A 45 -4.93 17.22 3.63
N PHE A 46 -4.67 17.61 2.40
CA PHE A 46 -4.52 19.00 2.01
C PHE A 46 -5.59 19.33 0.97
N SER A 47 -6.30 20.43 1.18
CA SER A 47 -7.22 20.99 0.19
C SER A 47 -6.44 21.94 -0.71
N LEU A 48 -6.43 21.65 -2.01
CA LEU A 48 -6.03 22.61 -3.05
C LEU A 48 -7.29 23.30 -3.56
N MET A 49 -7.17 24.51 -4.14
CA MET A 49 -8.34 25.32 -4.55
C MET A 49 -9.39 24.51 -5.33
N ASN A 50 -8.97 23.58 -6.19
CA ASN A 50 -9.85 22.72 -7.00
C ASN A 50 -9.49 21.22 -6.94
N GLY A 51 -8.81 20.74 -5.89
CA GLY A 51 -8.36 19.35 -5.85
C GLY A 51 -8.06 18.85 -4.44
N VAL A 52 -7.95 17.53 -4.29
CA VAL A 52 -7.56 16.90 -3.03
C VAL A 52 -6.15 16.34 -3.16
N SER A 53 -5.33 16.65 -2.17
CA SER A 53 -4.04 15.98 -1.97
C SER A 53 -4.06 15.16 -0.68
N TYR A 54 -3.56 13.93 -0.77
CA TYR A 54 -3.33 13.09 0.40
C TYR A 54 -1.86 12.72 0.48
N TYR A 55 -1.32 12.81 1.68
CA TYR A 55 0.05 12.43 2.01
C TYR A 55 0.02 11.32 3.05
N TYR A 56 0.63 10.19 2.72
CA TYR A 56 0.73 9.04 3.61
C TYR A 56 2.20 8.80 3.95
N GLN A 57 2.56 8.96 5.21
CA GLN A 57 3.91 8.73 5.72
C GLN A 57 3.97 7.39 6.46
N PHE A 58 4.82 6.48 5.99
CA PHE A 58 5.05 5.17 6.60
C PHE A 58 6.35 5.21 7.40
N ASN A 59 6.25 5.20 8.74
CA ASN A 59 7.39 5.27 9.64
C ASN A 59 7.88 3.87 10.02
N ASN A 60 9.19 3.72 10.23
CA ASN A 60 9.77 2.50 10.78
C ASN A 60 9.58 2.46 12.31
N LYS A 61 9.33 1.27 12.87
CA LYS A 61 9.12 1.04 14.32
C LYS A 61 10.33 1.38 15.20
N LYS A 62 11.50 1.65 14.62
CA LYS A 62 12.78 1.82 15.35
C LYS A 62 13.47 3.18 15.18
N GLY A 63 12.77 4.21 14.67
CA GLY A 63 13.37 5.54 14.53
C GLY A 63 14.47 5.65 13.46
N GLU A 64 14.65 4.61 12.64
CA GLU A 64 15.52 4.66 11.45
C GLU A 64 14.87 5.53 10.36
N LYS A 65 15.67 6.42 9.75
CA LYS A 65 15.29 7.30 8.62
C LYS A 65 14.99 6.49 7.35
N SER A 66 13.91 5.74 7.38
CA SER A 66 13.49 4.83 6.32
C SER A 66 12.03 5.08 5.95
N ASP A 67 11.56 6.30 6.16
CA ASP A 67 10.21 6.70 5.81
C ASP A 67 10.05 6.72 4.30
N PHE A 68 8.93 6.20 3.83
CA PHE A 68 8.46 6.49 2.48
C PHE A 68 7.12 7.19 2.53
N PHE A 69 6.87 7.92 1.44
CA PHE A 69 5.69 8.73 1.28
C PHE A 69 4.94 8.29 0.03
N LEU A 70 3.63 8.24 0.16
CA LEU A 70 2.73 8.12 -0.97
C LEU A 70 1.90 9.38 -1.06
N THR A 71 1.92 10.01 -2.22
CA THR A 71 1.18 11.24 -2.48
C THR A 71 0.14 10.99 -3.57
N TYR A 72 -1.12 11.25 -3.24
CA TYR A 72 -2.18 11.39 -4.21
C TYR A 72 -2.45 12.88 -4.45
N THR A 73 -2.64 13.25 -5.71
CA THR A 73 -3.19 14.53 -6.13
C THR A 73 -4.14 14.25 -7.30
N ASP A 74 -5.25 14.99 -7.42
CA ASP A 74 -6.16 14.81 -8.57
C ASP A 74 -5.48 15.14 -9.93
N TYR A 75 -4.44 15.98 -9.90
CA TYR A 75 -3.67 16.45 -11.07
C TYR A 75 -2.18 16.44 -10.73
N ASP A 76 -1.30 16.29 -11.73
CA ASP A 76 0.14 16.25 -11.52
C ASP A 76 0.80 17.64 -11.49
N ASP A 77 0.19 18.64 -12.13
CA ASP A 77 0.63 20.05 -12.10
C ASP A 77 -0.55 21.03 -12.02
N LEU A 78 -0.26 22.30 -11.72
CA LEU A 78 -1.27 23.34 -11.56
C LEU A 78 -1.96 23.74 -12.87
N THR A 79 -1.27 23.61 -14.01
CA THR A 79 -1.85 23.92 -15.33
C THR A 79 -2.92 22.90 -15.70
N ASP A 80 -2.69 21.63 -15.40
CA ASP A 80 -3.66 20.54 -15.57
C ASP A 80 -4.88 20.73 -14.67
N LEU A 81 -4.66 21.17 -13.43
CA LEU A 81 -5.72 21.52 -12.49
C LEU A 81 -6.58 22.67 -13.02
N GLU A 82 -5.97 23.75 -13.50
CA GLU A 82 -6.68 24.93 -14.03
C GLU A 82 -7.47 24.61 -15.30
N LYS A 83 -6.90 23.80 -16.19
CA LYS A 83 -7.52 23.43 -17.48
C LYS A 83 -8.44 22.21 -17.40
N ASP A 84 -8.52 21.57 -16.23
CA ASP A 84 -9.24 20.32 -16.00
C ASP A 84 -8.83 19.16 -16.94
N ILE A 85 -7.55 19.07 -17.29
CA ILE A 85 -7.03 18.04 -18.21
C ILE A 85 -6.12 17.05 -17.48
N ARG A 86 -5.94 15.86 -18.08
CA ARG A 86 -4.96 14.84 -17.61
C ARG A 86 -5.09 14.44 -16.13
N LYS A 87 -6.34 14.27 -15.66
CA LYS A 87 -6.62 13.80 -14.29
C LYS A 87 -5.89 12.50 -13.98
N LYS A 88 -5.40 12.40 -12.76
CA LYS A 88 -4.74 11.19 -12.25
C LYS A 88 -5.71 10.03 -12.20
N ILE A 89 -5.20 8.82 -12.44
CA ILE A 89 -6.02 7.62 -12.48
C ILE A 89 -6.66 7.37 -11.12
N LYS A 90 -8.01 7.33 -11.11
CA LYS A 90 -8.83 6.89 -9.98
C LYS A 90 -10.02 6.09 -10.50
N PHE A 91 -10.33 4.98 -9.83
CA PHE A 91 -11.45 4.13 -10.21
C PHE A 91 -12.00 3.39 -8.99
N LYS A 92 -13.24 2.90 -9.12
CA LYS A 92 -13.90 2.09 -8.09
C LYS A 92 -13.81 0.62 -8.45
N ILE A 93 -13.65 -0.21 -7.42
CA ILE A 93 -13.73 -1.67 -7.53
C ILE A 93 -14.63 -2.23 -6.43
N ASN A 94 -15.14 -3.44 -6.62
CA ASN A 94 -15.87 -4.16 -5.57
C ASN A 94 -14.91 -4.67 -4.49
N LYS A 95 -15.33 -4.64 -3.21
CA LYS A 95 -14.55 -5.14 -2.06
C LYS A 95 -14.11 -6.60 -2.20
N SER A 96 -14.82 -7.42 -2.98
CA SER A 96 -14.41 -8.80 -3.30
C SER A 96 -13.04 -8.87 -3.98
N PHE A 97 -12.63 -7.84 -4.74
CA PHE A 97 -11.30 -7.76 -5.33
C PHE A 97 -10.20 -7.89 -4.28
N LEU A 98 -10.35 -7.25 -3.11
CA LEU A 98 -9.37 -7.32 -2.03
C LEU A 98 -9.22 -8.74 -1.50
N LYS A 99 -10.34 -9.48 -1.40
CA LYS A 99 -10.33 -10.89 -0.96
C LYS A 99 -9.66 -11.79 -1.99
N ALA A 100 -10.01 -11.61 -3.27
CA ALA A 100 -9.48 -12.40 -4.37
C ALA A 100 -7.97 -12.16 -4.59
N ASN A 101 -7.49 -10.94 -4.33
CA ASN A 101 -6.11 -10.53 -4.61
C ASN A 101 -5.28 -10.30 -3.34
N LYS A 102 -5.70 -10.80 -2.17
CA LYS A 102 -5.01 -10.59 -0.89
C LYS A 102 -3.50 -10.90 -0.92
N ASN A 103 -3.08 -11.83 -1.77
CA ASN A 103 -1.70 -12.28 -1.91
C ASN A 103 -0.86 -11.43 -2.88
N ARG A 104 -1.46 -10.42 -3.53
CA ARG A 104 -0.82 -9.51 -4.50
C ARG A 104 -0.89 -8.04 -4.07
N ILE A 105 -1.35 -7.79 -2.85
CA ILE A 105 -1.53 -6.46 -2.29
C ILE A 105 -0.58 -6.31 -1.11
N ILE A 106 0.21 -5.25 -1.10
CA ILE A 106 1.06 -4.89 0.03
C ILE A 106 0.16 -4.36 1.15
N THR A 107 0.16 -5.02 2.29
CA THR A 107 -0.60 -4.63 3.49
C THR A 107 0.34 -4.14 4.59
N ASN A 108 -0.20 -3.49 5.62
CA ASN A 108 0.56 -3.14 6.82
C ASN A 108 1.26 -4.36 7.46
N ASP A 109 0.63 -5.54 7.45
CA ASP A 109 1.23 -6.77 7.97
C ASP A 109 2.48 -7.17 7.19
N LEU A 110 2.44 -7.06 5.86
CA LEU A 110 3.61 -7.30 5.02
C LEU A 110 4.70 -6.26 5.27
N ILE A 111 4.34 -4.98 5.45
CA ILE A 111 5.29 -3.92 5.80
C ILE A 111 5.97 -4.22 7.15
N ASN A 112 5.18 -4.61 8.15
CA ASN A 112 5.66 -4.95 9.48
C ASN A 112 6.57 -6.20 9.47
N GLN A 113 6.23 -7.19 8.66
CA GLN A 113 6.98 -8.44 8.58
C GLN A 113 8.31 -8.27 7.84
N PHE A 114 8.31 -7.57 6.70
CA PHE A 114 9.48 -7.49 5.81
C PHE A 114 10.31 -6.23 6.02
N GLY A 115 9.79 -5.26 6.77
CA GLY A 115 10.44 -3.99 7.03
C GLY A 115 10.24 -2.98 5.92
N VAL A 116 10.22 -1.71 6.32
CA VAL A 116 9.96 -0.57 5.43
C VAL A 116 10.97 -0.51 4.28
N ASN A 117 12.25 -0.80 4.53
CA ASN A 117 13.30 -0.78 3.51
C ASN A 117 13.07 -1.75 2.35
N ARG A 118 12.55 -2.95 2.61
CA ARG A 118 12.26 -3.92 1.54
C ARG A 118 11.06 -3.47 0.72
N ILE A 119 10.01 -3.00 1.37
CA ILE A 119 8.84 -2.44 0.70
C ILE A 119 9.21 -1.21 -0.12
N ARG A 120 10.07 -0.34 0.41
CA ARG A 120 10.60 0.84 -0.27
C ARG A 120 11.21 0.48 -1.63
N ARG A 121 12.00 -0.60 -1.67
CA ARG A 121 12.61 -1.10 -2.92
C ARG A 121 11.57 -1.58 -3.93
N ILE A 122 10.53 -2.29 -3.47
CA ILE A 122 9.42 -2.74 -4.33
C ILE A 122 8.70 -1.54 -4.94
N LEU A 123 8.37 -0.55 -4.11
CA LEU A 123 7.67 0.65 -4.57
C LEU A 123 8.53 1.50 -5.50
N TYR A 124 9.83 1.63 -5.22
CA TYR A 124 10.77 2.36 -6.08
C TYR A 124 10.88 1.73 -7.49
N ASN A 125 10.86 0.40 -7.58
CA ASN A 125 10.95 -0.31 -8.85
C ASN A 125 9.61 -0.41 -9.60
N ALA A 126 8.49 -0.11 -8.94
CA ALA A 126 7.17 -0.19 -9.55
C ALA A 126 6.96 0.98 -10.53
N ARG A 127 6.51 0.66 -11.75
CA ARG A 127 6.10 1.66 -12.74
C ARG A 127 4.82 2.39 -12.31
N THR A 128 3.90 1.68 -11.66
CA THR A 128 2.63 2.24 -11.20
C THR A 128 2.27 1.68 -9.83
N ILE A 129 1.93 2.58 -8.92
CA ILE A 129 1.48 2.23 -7.57
C ILE A 129 0.03 2.66 -7.44
N PHE A 130 -0.84 1.69 -7.17
CA PHE A 130 -2.21 1.91 -6.78
C PHE A 130 -2.35 1.81 -5.27
N PHE A 131 -3.04 2.79 -4.69
CA PHE A 131 -3.25 2.92 -3.27
C PHE A 131 -4.73 2.81 -2.94
N ILE A 132 -5.01 2.06 -1.88
CA ILE A 132 -6.35 1.81 -1.36
C ILE A 132 -6.34 2.23 0.10
N ASP A 133 -7.16 3.23 0.45
CA ASP A 133 -7.39 3.61 1.83
C ASP A 133 -8.58 2.82 2.39
N LYS A 134 -8.33 1.95 3.37
CA LYS A 134 -9.36 1.09 3.97
C LYS A 134 -10.47 1.90 4.66
N ASP A 135 -10.19 3.10 5.15
CA ASP A 135 -11.17 3.98 5.81
C ASP A 135 -12.16 4.61 4.82
N GLU A 136 -11.83 4.62 3.51
CA GLU A 136 -12.69 5.13 2.46
C GLU A 136 -13.59 4.08 1.80
N ILE A 137 -13.51 2.82 2.24
CA ILE A 137 -14.36 1.73 1.75
C ILE A 137 -15.78 1.90 2.30
N LYS A 138 -16.74 2.14 1.40
CA LYS A 138 -18.16 2.38 1.76
C LYS A 138 -19.08 1.60 0.82
N GLY A 139 -20.16 1.03 1.37
CA GLY A 139 -21.18 0.36 0.54
C GLY A 139 -20.66 -0.81 -0.31
N GLY A 140 -19.55 -1.45 0.08
CA GLY A 140 -18.92 -2.51 -0.71
C GLY A 140 -18.07 -2.03 -1.89
N GLU A 141 -17.98 -0.71 -2.11
CA GLU A 141 -17.10 -0.10 -3.09
C GLU A 141 -15.76 0.30 -2.44
N VAL A 142 -14.69 0.15 -3.20
CA VAL A 142 -13.33 0.51 -2.83
C VAL A 142 -12.82 1.52 -3.86
N LEU A 143 -12.37 2.68 -3.39
CA LEU A 143 -11.74 3.67 -4.25
C LEU A 143 -10.24 3.38 -4.36
N VAL A 144 -9.77 3.22 -5.59
CA VAL A 144 -8.37 2.99 -5.93
C VAL A 144 -7.82 4.25 -6.58
N ARG A 145 -6.63 4.67 -6.16
CA ARG A 145 -5.96 5.86 -6.71
C ARG A 145 -4.54 5.55 -7.11
N GLN A 146 -4.09 6.06 -8.24
CA GLN A 146 -2.67 6.06 -8.56
C GLN A 146 -1.96 7.09 -7.68
N VAL A 147 -0.87 6.69 -7.04
CA VAL A 147 -0.07 7.56 -6.17
C VAL A 147 1.35 7.71 -6.70
N LYS A 148 2.00 8.81 -6.31
CA LYS A 148 3.43 9.00 -6.49
C LYS A 148 4.15 8.53 -5.23
N TYR A 149 5.24 7.81 -5.42
CA TYR A 149 6.13 7.40 -4.34
C TYR A 149 7.30 8.38 -4.23
N SER A 150 7.68 8.72 -3.00
CA SER A 150 8.90 9.45 -2.67
C SER A 150 9.48 8.95 -1.35
N TYR A 151 10.75 9.25 -1.10
CA TYR A 151 11.43 8.98 0.16
C TYR A 151 12.48 10.07 0.40
N PHE A 152 12.86 10.30 1.65
CA PHE A 152 14.02 11.13 1.97
C PHE A 152 15.26 10.21 2.05
N SER A 153 16.28 10.46 1.24
CA SER A 153 17.65 10.04 1.56
C SER A 153 18.37 11.25 2.14
N GLU A 154 18.94 11.10 3.32
CA GLU A 154 20.09 11.92 3.66
C GLU A 154 21.27 11.41 2.83
N GLU A 155 21.92 12.32 2.11
CA GLU A 155 23.26 12.09 1.54
C GLU A 155 24.30 11.94 2.65
#